data_AF-A0A1F7GXN2-F1
#
_entry.id   AF-A0A1F7GXN2-F1
#
_cell.length_a   1.000
_cell.length_b   1.000
_cell.length_c   1.000
_cell.angle_alpha   90.00
_cell.angle_beta   90.00
_cell.angle_gamma   90.00
#
_symmetry.space_group_name_H-M   'P 1'
#
loop_
_entity.id
_entity.type
_entity.pdbx_description
1 polymer ?
#
loop_
_entity_poly.entity_id
_entity_poly.type
_entity_poly.pdbx_seq_one_letter_code
_entity_poly.pdbx_strand_id
1 'polypeptide(L)'
;MKAHYFKLLAKNSRARGNSGFTLIEILIVVIIVVILAVIALLLINPTMQRKKLYDSQRKRDLGRLRGLYDDYFLYNLRYPTAQEVCYDDPIEVSAGVCQCNICGLEKDVGTFSPLLHVLYCDPEHPIQQYVYEYDCGGSEPLWYKIYAKLSLNSYLGPDGQYTCNFGVSNRDDSFLLPYPFTCEEEPSGGGGPTSTPGPTSPPPAPTSTSAPLPTTTPTPPVCPGDPTPKYCILSSICNICGTYAQCLQPDACDQPLTLYSNSSCTQICSLP
;
A
#
# COMPACT_ATOMS: atom_id res chain seq x y z
N MET A 1 66.73 35.25 49.97
CA MET A 1 66.02 34.33 49.05
C MET A 1 64.65 34.93 48.73
N LYS A 2 64.42 35.20 47.44
CA LYS A 2 63.14 35.34 46.72
C LYS A 2 62.20 36.51 47.04
N ALA A 3 62.30 37.51 46.17
CA ALA A 3 61.21 38.37 45.73
C ALA A 3 60.13 37.56 44.97
N HIS A 4 58.86 37.81 45.26
CA HIS A 4 57.72 37.43 44.42
C HIS A 4 56.70 38.58 44.48
N TYR A 5 56.92 39.64 43.70
CA TYR A 5 56.32 39.91 42.39
C TYR A 5 54.83 40.28 42.43
N PHE A 6 54.61 41.57 42.63
CA PHE A 6 53.68 42.45 41.92
C PHE A 6 53.04 41.84 40.66
N LYS A 7 51.72 41.61 40.67
CA LYS A 7 50.85 41.89 39.53
C LYS A 7 49.39 41.88 39.97
N LEU A 8 48.92 43.08 40.31
CA LEU A 8 47.51 43.45 40.26
C LEU A 8 47.00 43.18 38.83
N LEU A 9 46.31 42.05 38.61
CA LEU A 9 45.54 41.84 37.38
C LEU A 9 44.23 42.59 37.50
N ALA A 10 44.33 43.92 37.40
CA ALA A 10 43.20 44.75 37.06
C ALA A 10 42.83 44.50 35.58
N LYS A 11 41.60 44.01 35.39
CA LYS A 11 40.67 44.34 34.30
C LYS A 11 41.07 43.97 32.86
N ASN A 12 40.35 43.00 32.27
CA ASN A 12 39.67 43.22 30.99
C ASN A 12 38.56 42.18 30.72
N SER A 13 37.43 42.25 31.44
CA SER A 13 36.19 41.73 30.88
C SER A 13 35.75 42.70 29.78
N ARG A 14 36.14 42.43 28.54
CA ARG A 14 35.43 43.02 27.39
C ARG A 14 33.98 42.60 27.55
N ALA A 15 33.12 43.52 27.98
CA ALA A 15 31.69 43.37 27.86
C ALA A 15 31.42 43.04 26.40
N ARG A 16 31.08 41.78 26.13
CA ARG A 16 30.64 41.32 24.83
C ARG A 16 29.37 42.13 24.59
N GLY A 17 29.42 43.08 23.66
CA GLY A 17 28.26 43.87 23.32
C GLY A 17 27.17 42.92 22.90
N ASN A 18 26.15 42.75 23.74
CA ASN A 18 24.90 42.14 23.34
C ASN A 18 24.21 43.16 22.42
N SER A 19 24.68 43.22 21.17
CA SER A 19 23.92 43.82 20.08
C SER A 19 22.75 42.88 19.82
N GLY A 20 21.63 43.14 20.51
CA GLY A 20 20.36 42.50 20.21
C GLY A 20 19.95 42.86 18.79
N PHE A 21 19.45 41.87 18.05
CA PHE A 21 18.84 42.09 16.75
C PHE A 21 17.78 43.19 16.86
N THR A 22 17.83 44.15 15.94
CA THR A 22 16.79 45.18 15.87
C THR A 22 15.49 44.53 15.38
N LEU A 23 14.34 45.03 15.86
CA LEU A 23 13.03 44.50 15.44
C LEU A 23 12.87 44.56 13.91
N ILE A 24 13.39 45.63 13.30
CA ILE A 24 13.36 45.83 11.85
C ILE A 24 14.19 44.79 11.09
N GLU A 25 15.30 44.33 11.66
CA GLU A 25 16.18 43.37 11.01
C GLU A 25 15.55 41.97 10.96
N ILE A 26 14.89 41.55 12.03
CA ILE A 26 14.10 40.31 12.01
C ILE A 26 12.89 40.42 11.09
N LEU A 27 12.23 41.58 11.02
CA LEU A 27 11.08 41.80 10.14
C LEU A 27 11.45 41.60 8.66
N ILE A 28 12.56 42.21 8.22
CA ILE A 28 13.03 42.09 6.83
C ILE A 28 13.44 40.65 6.52
N VAL A 29 14.13 39.97 7.44
CA VAL A 29 14.54 38.57 7.24
C VAL A 29 13.33 37.66 7.07
N VAL A 30 12.31 37.80 7.91
CA VAL A 30 11.09 36.98 7.78
C VAL A 30 10.39 37.23 6.45
N ILE A 31 10.30 38.50 6.00
CA ILE A 31 9.72 38.84 4.68
C ILE A 31 10.52 38.15 3.56
N ILE A 32 11.85 38.24 3.59
CA ILE A 32 12.71 37.62 2.57
C ILE A 32 12.55 36.09 2.59
N VAL A 33 12.54 35.47 3.77
CA VAL A 33 12.35 34.02 3.89
C VAL A 33 11.00 33.57 3.33
N VAL A 34 9.93 34.33 3.59
CA VAL A 34 8.60 34.03 3.03
C VAL A 34 8.61 34.12 1.50
N ILE A 35 9.22 35.17 0.93
CA ILE A 35 9.31 35.32 -0.53
C ILE A 35 10.12 34.17 -1.16
N LEU A 36 11.28 33.83 -0.58
CA LEU A 36 12.11 32.74 -1.06
C LEU A 36 11.40 31.39 -0.96
N ALA A 37 10.65 31.14 0.12
CA ALA A 37 9.89 29.90 0.30
C ALA A 37 8.80 29.74 -0.77
N VAL A 38 8.08 30.82 -1.11
CA VAL A 38 7.06 30.79 -2.18
C VAL A 38 7.70 30.49 -3.53
N ILE A 39 8.81 31.16 -3.87
CA ILE A 39 9.53 30.90 -5.13
C ILE A 39 10.03 29.46 -5.19
N ALA A 40 10.60 28.94 -4.11
CA ALA A 40 11.10 27.57 -4.05
C ALA A 40 9.99 26.52 -4.31
N LEU A 41 8.79 26.72 -3.77
CA LEU A 41 7.65 25.83 -4.01
C LEU A 41 7.14 25.86 -5.45
N LEU A 42 7.26 27.01 -6.14
CA LEU A 42 6.89 27.10 -7.56
C LEU A 42 7.88 26.40 -8.49
N LEU A 43 9.15 26.30 -8.09
CA LEU A 43 10.21 25.66 -8.88
C LEU A 43 10.22 24.13 -8.74
N ILE A 44 9.77 23.61 -7.60
CA ILE A 44 9.72 22.18 -7.34
C ILE A 44 8.37 21.66 -7.83
N ASN A 45 8.36 20.75 -8.81
CA ASN A 45 7.17 19.96 -9.11
C ASN A 45 7.17 18.70 -8.21
N PRO A 46 6.49 18.71 -7.04
CA PRO A 46 6.53 17.59 -6.10
C PRO A 46 5.91 16.32 -6.72
N THR A 47 4.97 16.48 -7.65
CA THR A 47 4.27 15.34 -8.27
C THR A 47 5.22 14.53 -9.16
N MET A 48 6.06 15.20 -9.96
CA MET A 48 7.03 14.53 -10.82
C MET A 48 8.13 13.85 -10.01
N GLN A 49 8.58 14.46 -8.91
CA GLN A 49 9.57 13.84 -8.03
C GLN A 49 9.00 12.58 -7.35
N ARG A 50 7.75 12.62 -6.89
CA ARG A 50 7.08 11.44 -6.34
C ARG A 50 6.93 10.32 -7.36
N LYS A 51 6.46 10.62 -8.58
CA LYS A 51 6.36 9.62 -9.66
C LYS A 51 7.70 8.95 -9.95
N LYS A 52 8.79 9.73 -9.99
CA LYS A 52 10.14 9.18 -10.19
C LYS A 52 10.57 8.23 -9.06
N LEU A 53 10.23 8.57 -7.81
CA LEU A 53 10.51 7.70 -6.66
C LEU A 53 9.73 6.39 -6.75
N TYR A 54 8.44 6.44 -7.11
CA TYR A 54 7.61 5.25 -7.28
C TYR A 54 8.04 4.39 -8.45
N ASP A 55 8.38 4.96 -9.60
CA ASP A 55 8.91 4.20 -10.73
C ASP A 55 10.24 3.51 -10.38
N SER A 56 11.09 4.18 -9.60
CA SER A 56 12.31 3.56 -9.08
C SER A 56 12.01 2.42 -8.11
N GLN A 57 10.96 2.56 -7.29
CA GLN A 57 10.51 1.51 -6.37
C GLN A 57 9.95 0.30 -7.14
N ARG A 58 9.02 0.50 -8.08
CA ARG A 58 8.47 -0.56 -8.94
C ARG A 58 9.55 -1.40 -9.62
N LYS A 59 10.56 -0.74 -10.20
CA LYS A 59 11.70 -1.45 -10.82
C LYS A 59 12.49 -2.30 -9.83
N ARG A 60 12.74 -1.79 -8.62
CA ARG A 60 13.44 -2.55 -7.57
C ARG A 60 12.59 -3.72 -7.09
N ASP A 61 11.30 -3.50 -6.90
CA ASP A 61 10.37 -4.50 -6.37
C ASP A 61 10.22 -5.65 -7.37
N LEU A 62 10.00 -5.36 -8.66
CA LEU A 62 10.00 -6.38 -9.73
C LEU A 62 11.36 -7.09 -9.85
N GLY A 63 12.48 -6.37 -9.72
CA GLY A 63 13.81 -7.00 -9.70
C GLY A 63 14.00 -7.98 -8.55
N ARG A 64 13.42 -7.70 -7.38
CA ARG A 64 13.43 -8.62 -6.23
C ARG A 64 12.47 -9.79 -6.43
N LEU A 65 11.27 -9.54 -6.95
CA LEU A 65 10.31 -10.60 -7.30
C LEU A 65 10.93 -11.59 -8.28
N ARG A 66 11.72 -11.13 -9.26
CA ARG A 66 12.43 -12.02 -10.17
C ARG A 66 13.29 -13.05 -9.42
N GLY A 67 14.13 -12.59 -8.50
CA GLY A 67 14.95 -13.46 -7.67
C GLY A 67 14.12 -14.42 -6.81
N LEU A 68 13.03 -13.95 -6.19
CA LEU A 68 12.15 -14.78 -5.39
C LEU A 68 11.49 -15.90 -6.21
N TYR A 69 11.06 -15.60 -7.43
CA TYR A 69 10.45 -16.58 -8.32
C TYR A 69 11.48 -17.58 -8.85
N ASP A 70 12.70 -17.11 -9.17
CA ASP A 70 13.80 -17.99 -9.59
C ASP A 70 14.19 -18.94 -8.46
N ASP A 71 14.29 -18.46 -7.22
CA ASP A 71 14.56 -19.31 -6.07
C ASP A 71 13.39 -20.27 -5.78
N TYR A 72 12.13 -19.82 -5.91
CA TYR A 72 10.95 -20.69 -5.78
C TYR A 72 11.01 -21.86 -6.78
N PHE A 73 11.44 -21.59 -8.02
CA PHE A 73 11.61 -22.62 -9.04
C PHE A 73 12.66 -23.67 -8.64
N LEU A 74 13.75 -23.29 -7.98
CA LEU A 74 14.78 -24.24 -7.54
C LEU A 74 14.23 -25.31 -6.58
N TYR A 75 13.21 -24.98 -5.79
CA TYR A 75 12.60 -25.92 -4.84
C TYR A 75 11.40 -26.67 -5.41
N ASN A 76 10.62 -26.04 -6.29
CA ASN A 76 9.34 -26.58 -6.76
C ASN A 76 9.39 -27.12 -8.20
N LEU A 77 10.47 -26.84 -8.95
CA LEU A 77 10.63 -27.15 -10.38
C LEU A 77 9.52 -26.56 -11.27
N ARG A 78 8.78 -25.58 -10.75
CA ARG A 78 7.73 -24.79 -11.40
C ARG A 78 7.67 -23.41 -10.76
N TYR A 79 7.02 -22.48 -11.46
CA TYR A 79 6.64 -21.18 -10.89
C TYR A 79 5.30 -21.25 -10.15
N PRO A 80 5.00 -20.25 -9.30
CA PRO A 80 3.75 -20.21 -8.55
C PRO A 80 2.51 -20.20 -9.44
N THR A 81 1.45 -20.83 -8.96
CA THR A 81 0.10 -20.80 -9.55
C THR A 81 -0.70 -19.62 -9.01
N ALA A 82 -1.86 -19.34 -9.60
CA ALA A 82 -2.69 -18.23 -9.13
C ALA A 82 -3.14 -18.37 -7.67
N GLN A 83 -3.41 -19.59 -7.23
CA GLN A 83 -3.82 -19.86 -5.85
C GLN A 83 -2.72 -19.48 -4.84
N GLU A 84 -1.46 -19.46 -5.27
CA GLU A 84 -0.30 -19.16 -4.44
C GLU A 84 0.06 -17.67 -4.42
N VAL A 85 -0.28 -16.87 -5.44
CA VAL A 85 0.19 -15.46 -5.51
C VAL A 85 -0.89 -14.43 -5.86
N CYS A 86 -1.94 -14.81 -6.57
CA CYS A 86 -3.00 -13.88 -7.01
C CYS A 86 -4.01 -13.65 -5.90
N TYR A 87 -4.38 -12.40 -5.63
CA TYR A 87 -5.46 -12.09 -4.68
C TYR A 87 -6.83 -12.03 -5.35
N ASP A 88 -6.88 -11.88 -6.67
CA ASP A 88 -8.05 -11.90 -7.52
C ASP A 88 -8.15 -13.21 -8.34
N ASP A 89 -9.31 -13.42 -8.96
CA ASP A 89 -9.55 -14.59 -9.81
C ASP A 89 -8.78 -14.43 -11.14
N PRO A 90 -7.99 -15.43 -11.55
CA PRO A 90 -7.22 -15.35 -12.79
C PRO A 90 -8.12 -15.37 -14.02
N ILE A 91 -7.78 -14.56 -15.02
CA ILE A 91 -8.47 -14.45 -16.30
C ILE A 91 -7.59 -15.05 -17.40
N GLU A 92 -8.14 -15.89 -18.26
CA GLU A 92 -7.43 -16.42 -19.43
C GLU A 92 -7.39 -15.37 -20.55
N VAL A 93 -6.20 -14.87 -20.87
CA VAL A 93 -5.98 -13.80 -21.88
C VAL A 93 -5.61 -14.34 -23.26
N SER A 94 -5.16 -15.60 -23.31
CA SER A 94 -4.86 -16.36 -24.52
C SER A 94 -4.88 -17.84 -24.18
N ALA A 95 -4.93 -18.74 -25.17
CA ALA A 95 -5.00 -20.19 -24.96
C ALA A 95 -3.88 -20.68 -24.03
N GLY A 96 -4.24 -21.07 -22.79
CA GLY A 96 -3.31 -21.54 -21.77
C GLY A 96 -2.47 -20.45 -21.10
N VAL A 97 -2.84 -19.17 -21.23
CA VAL A 97 -2.18 -18.04 -20.58
C VAL A 97 -3.15 -17.32 -19.66
N CYS A 98 -2.83 -17.30 -18.38
CA CYS A 98 -3.66 -16.65 -17.37
C CYS A 98 -2.97 -15.41 -16.82
N GLN A 99 -3.78 -14.43 -16.47
CA GLN A 99 -3.38 -13.16 -15.90
C GLN A 99 -4.15 -12.91 -14.60
N CYS A 100 -3.50 -12.30 -13.60
CA CYS A 100 -4.11 -11.85 -12.36
C CYS A 100 -3.30 -10.70 -11.75
N ASN A 101 -3.74 -10.17 -10.62
CA ASN A 101 -3.02 -9.17 -9.84
C ASN A 101 -2.36 -9.76 -8.58
N ILE A 102 -1.19 -9.22 -8.23
CA ILE A 102 -0.42 -9.65 -7.06
C ILE A 102 -0.14 -8.47 -6.12
N CYS A 103 -0.31 -8.70 -4.82
CA CYS A 103 0.02 -7.75 -3.76
C CYS A 103 0.01 -8.48 -2.40
N GLY A 104 1.12 -8.40 -1.65
CA GLY A 104 1.23 -9.05 -0.34
C GLY A 104 0.41 -8.41 0.78
N LEU A 105 -0.15 -7.21 0.56
CA LEU A 105 -1.13 -6.63 1.48
C LEU A 105 -2.53 -7.24 1.32
N GLU A 106 -2.84 -7.77 0.13
CA GLU A 106 -4.13 -8.40 -0.16
C GLU A 106 -4.09 -9.91 0.11
N LYS A 107 -2.97 -10.55 -0.27
CA LYS A 107 -2.79 -11.99 -0.09
C LYS A 107 -1.35 -12.32 0.28
N ASP A 108 -1.18 -12.83 1.49
CA ASP A 108 0.05 -13.47 1.94
C ASP A 108 -0.26 -14.89 2.40
N VAL A 109 0.00 -15.85 1.51
CA VAL A 109 -0.14 -17.28 1.83
C VAL A 109 1.20 -17.91 2.20
N GLY A 110 2.25 -17.10 2.39
CA GLY A 110 3.58 -17.60 2.72
C GLY A 110 4.24 -18.42 1.59
N THR A 111 3.81 -18.25 0.33
CA THR A 111 4.36 -18.94 -0.87
C THR A 111 5.88 -18.88 -0.94
N PHE A 112 6.45 -17.78 -0.44
CA PHE A 112 7.89 -17.54 -0.43
C PHE A 112 8.53 -17.72 0.95
N SER A 113 7.87 -18.32 1.93
CA SER A 113 8.42 -18.52 3.28
C SER A 113 9.18 -19.85 3.33
N PRO A 114 10.54 -19.87 3.20
CA PRO A 114 11.50 -19.14 4.05
C PRO A 114 12.30 -17.97 3.42
N LEU A 115 12.07 -17.64 2.15
CA LEU A 115 12.88 -16.70 1.36
C LEU A 115 12.56 -15.22 1.60
N LEU A 116 11.30 -14.87 1.87
CA LEU A 116 10.89 -13.51 2.25
C LEU A 116 9.45 -13.51 2.80
N HIS A 117 9.17 -12.66 3.79
CA HIS A 117 7.88 -12.64 4.48
C HIS A 117 6.76 -11.86 3.77
N VAL A 118 6.99 -11.13 2.66
CA VAL A 118 5.91 -10.32 2.06
C VAL A 118 6.10 -10.18 0.54
N LEU A 119 5.03 -10.46 -0.21
CA LEU A 119 4.94 -10.13 -1.63
C LEU A 119 4.84 -8.61 -1.80
N TYR A 120 5.65 -8.01 -2.68
CA TYR A 120 5.61 -6.55 -2.89
C TYR A 120 4.27 -6.12 -3.51
N CYS A 121 3.79 -4.94 -3.13
CA CYS A 121 2.67 -4.26 -3.77
C CYS A 121 3.16 -3.01 -4.49
N ASP A 122 2.37 -2.51 -5.44
CA ASP A 122 2.65 -1.21 -6.04
C ASP A 122 2.61 -0.10 -4.97
N PRO A 123 3.50 0.91 -5.02
CA PRO A 123 3.48 2.04 -4.07
C PRO A 123 2.18 2.84 -4.07
N GLU A 124 1.38 2.73 -5.13
CA GLU A 124 0.09 3.39 -5.30
C GLU A 124 -1.08 2.40 -5.24
N HIS A 125 -0.89 1.19 -4.69
CA HIS A 125 -1.97 0.23 -4.45
C HIS A 125 -3.12 0.86 -3.63
N PRO A 126 -4.40 0.66 -3.99
CA PRO A 126 -4.91 -0.20 -5.07
C PRO A 126 -5.08 0.48 -6.44
N ILE A 127 -4.64 1.74 -6.60
CA ILE A 127 -4.84 2.50 -7.85
C ILE A 127 -3.95 1.93 -8.98
N GLN A 128 -2.78 1.44 -8.63
CA GLN A 128 -1.87 0.74 -9.53
C GLN A 128 -1.59 -0.64 -8.94
N GLN A 129 -1.47 -1.65 -9.80
CA GLN A 129 -1.33 -3.04 -9.38
C GLN A 129 -0.23 -3.71 -10.21
N TYR A 130 0.43 -4.69 -9.59
CA TYR A 130 1.34 -5.58 -10.31
C TYR A 130 0.54 -6.70 -10.95
N VAL A 131 0.79 -6.91 -12.23
CA VAL A 131 0.13 -7.95 -13.03
C VAL A 131 1.05 -9.16 -13.13
N TYR A 132 0.50 -10.34 -12.89
CA TYR A 132 1.17 -11.61 -13.03
C TYR A 132 0.56 -12.40 -14.19
N GLU A 133 1.38 -12.78 -15.17
CA GLU A 133 1.02 -13.69 -16.25
C GLU A 133 1.81 -15.00 -16.11
N TYR A 134 1.15 -16.12 -16.37
CA TYR A 134 1.77 -17.44 -16.29
C TYR A 134 1.11 -18.46 -17.22
N ASP A 135 1.78 -19.59 -17.40
CA ASP A 135 1.24 -20.74 -18.11
C ASP A 135 0.19 -21.45 -17.26
N CYS A 136 -1.08 -21.33 -17.64
CA CYS A 136 -2.17 -22.05 -16.99
C CYS A 136 -2.74 -23.19 -17.85
N GLY A 137 -2.11 -23.49 -18.99
CA GLY A 137 -2.47 -24.65 -19.81
C GLY A 137 -2.14 -25.99 -19.14
N GLY A 138 -1.28 -25.97 -18.12
CA GLY A 138 -0.95 -27.11 -17.27
C GLY A 138 -0.99 -26.77 -15.78
N SER A 139 -0.77 -27.78 -14.94
CA SER A 139 -0.69 -27.61 -13.47
C SER A 139 0.67 -27.11 -12.98
N GLU A 140 1.68 -27.06 -13.84
CA GLU A 140 3.07 -26.73 -13.49
C GLU A 140 3.59 -25.62 -14.41
N PRO A 141 3.46 -24.34 -14.01
CA PRO A 141 3.89 -23.22 -14.84
C PRO A 141 5.42 -23.21 -15.00
N LEU A 142 5.92 -23.25 -16.24
CA LEU A 142 7.37 -23.23 -16.54
C LEU A 142 7.90 -21.84 -16.91
N TRP A 143 7.01 -20.87 -17.00
CA TRP A 143 7.38 -19.49 -17.23
C TRP A 143 6.41 -18.56 -16.52
N TYR A 144 6.88 -17.35 -16.27
CA TYR A 144 6.05 -16.29 -15.73
C TYR A 144 6.45 -14.94 -16.30
N LYS A 145 5.57 -13.95 -16.16
CA LYS A 145 5.88 -12.54 -16.36
C LYS A 145 5.22 -11.73 -15.23
N ILE A 146 5.92 -10.73 -14.74
CA ILE A 146 5.38 -9.76 -13.78
C ILE A 146 5.54 -8.38 -14.38
N TYR A 147 4.47 -7.60 -14.41
CA TYR A 147 4.45 -6.28 -15.00
C TYR A 147 4.07 -5.18 -14.01
N ALA A 148 4.54 -3.97 -14.32
CA ALA A 148 4.16 -2.75 -13.63
C ALA A 148 3.95 -1.62 -14.65
N LYS A 149 3.14 -0.63 -14.27
CA LYS A 149 2.97 0.64 -14.98
C LYS A 149 3.87 1.71 -14.37
N LEU A 150 4.85 2.17 -15.15
CA LEU A 150 5.70 3.30 -14.81
C LEU A 150 5.01 4.60 -15.22
N SER A 151 4.88 5.52 -14.27
CA SER A 151 4.14 6.78 -14.42
C SER A 151 4.83 7.79 -15.34
N LEU A 152 6.15 7.66 -15.56
CA LEU A 152 6.93 8.58 -16.40
C LEU A 152 7.21 8.07 -17.82
N ASN A 153 6.97 6.79 -18.09
CA ASN A 153 7.27 6.14 -19.37
C ASN A 153 6.02 5.53 -20.03
N SER A 154 4.83 6.09 -19.81
CA SER A 154 3.60 5.58 -20.42
C SER A 154 3.68 5.75 -21.94
N TYR A 155 4.13 4.72 -22.64
CA TYR A 155 3.93 4.62 -24.08
C TYR A 155 2.43 4.43 -24.32
N LEU A 156 1.88 5.18 -25.26
CA LEU A 156 0.55 4.90 -25.79
C LEU A 156 0.69 3.58 -26.57
N GLY A 157 -0.01 2.54 -26.13
CA GLY A 157 -0.19 1.34 -26.94
C GLY A 157 -0.83 1.70 -28.29
N PRO A 158 -0.86 0.77 -29.26
CA PRO A 158 -1.47 0.99 -30.58
C PRO A 158 -2.93 1.50 -30.51
N ASP A 159 -3.64 1.23 -29.41
CA ASP A 159 -5.02 1.64 -29.17
C ASP A 159 -5.17 2.86 -28.22
N GLY A 160 -4.07 3.52 -27.85
CA GLY A 160 -4.09 4.69 -26.96
C GLY A 160 -4.31 4.38 -25.48
N GLN A 161 -4.29 3.10 -25.09
CA GLN A 161 -4.43 2.67 -23.69
C GLN A 161 -3.08 2.64 -22.96
N TYR A 162 -3.15 2.83 -21.64
CA TYR A 162 -2.01 2.74 -20.75
C TYR A 162 -1.61 1.28 -20.52
N THR A 163 -0.72 0.75 -21.34
CA THR A 163 -0.20 -0.59 -21.15
C THR A 163 0.77 -0.63 -19.97
N CYS A 164 0.94 -1.81 -19.37
CA CYS A 164 2.14 -2.05 -18.60
C CYS A 164 3.36 -1.77 -19.49
N ASN A 165 4.45 -1.25 -18.93
CA ASN A 165 5.60 -0.75 -19.71
C ASN A 165 6.95 -1.13 -19.11
N PHE A 166 6.93 -1.92 -18.04
CA PHE A 166 8.08 -2.55 -17.45
C PHE A 166 7.67 -3.90 -16.91
N GLY A 167 8.49 -4.92 -17.16
CA GLY A 167 8.23 -6.26 -16.68
C GLY A 167 9.50 -7.06 -16.46
N VAL A 168 9.35 -8.16 -15.75
CA VAL A 168 10.39 -9.16 -15.51
C VAL A 168 9.83 -10.54 -15.83
N SER A 169 10.70 -11.43 -16.30
CA SER A 169 10.36 -12.81 -16.61
C SER A 169 11.60 -13.69 -16.36
N ASN A 170 11.38 -15.00 -16.28
CA ASN A 170 12.47 -15.97 -16.35
C ASN A 170 13.01 -16.19 -17.78
N ARG A 171 12.32 -15.67 -18.80
CA ARG A 171 12.76 -15.72 -20.20
C ARG A 171 13.37 -14.40 -20.66
N ASP A 172 13.93 -14.41 -21.87
CA ASP A 172 14.53 -13.23 -22.49
C ASP A 172 13.51 -12.08 -22.67
N ASP A 173 13.99 -10.84 -22.74
CA ASP A 173 13.14 -9.64 -22.84
C ASP A 173 12.18 -9.64 -24.04
N SER A 174 12.50 -10.41 -25.10
CA SER A 174 11.61 -10.61 -26.25
C SER A 174 10.29 -11.30 -25.89
N PHE A 175 10.27 -12.06 -24.77
CA PHE A 175 9.10 -12.75 -24.25
C PHE A 175 8.15 -11.82 -23.47
N LEU A 176 8.62 -10.64 -23.05
CA LEU A 176 7.79 -9.64 -22.35
C LEU A 176 6.80 -8.93 -23.27
N LEU A 177 6.84 -9.21 -24.57
CA LEU A 177 5.96 -8.61 -25.57
C LEU A 177 4.90 -9.61 -26.05
N PRO A 178 3.65 -9.18 -26.27
CA PRO A 178 3.13 -7.85 -25.95
C PRO A 178 2.97 -7.64 -24.43
N TYR A 179 3.13 -6.39 -23.97
CA TYR A 179 2.71 -6.03 -22.61
C TYR A 179 1.17 -6.09 -22.52
N PRO A 180 0.60 -6.49 -21.37
CA PRO A 180 -0.84 -6.47 -21.19
C PRO A 180 -1.39 -5.05 -21.30
N PHE A 181 -2.60 -4.96 -21.85
CA PHE A 181 -3.24 -3.69 -22.20
C PHE A 181 -3.57 -2.84 -20.97
N THR A 182 -3.85 -3.45 -19.81
CA THR A 182 -4.13 -2.75 -18.57
C THR A 182 -3.42 -3.42 -17.38
N CYS A 183 -2.88 -2.59 -16.49
CA CYS A 183 -2.51 -2.96 -15.12
C CYS A 183 -3.51 -2.34 -14.11
N GLU A 184 -4.69 -1.97 -14.61
CA GLU A 184 -5.77 -1.29 -13.91
C GLU A 184 -7.03 -2.13 -14.14
N GLU A 185 -7.80 -2.40 -13.09
CA GLU A 185 -9.20 -2.73 -13.26
C GLU A 185 -9.95 -1.45 -13.65
N GLU A 186 -10.64 -1.47 -14.80
CA GLU A 186 -11.76 -0.54 -14.99
C GLU A 186 -12.78 -0.84 -13.88
N PRO A 187 -13.18 0.14 -13.05
CA PRO A 187 -14.26 -0.10 -12.09
C PRO A 187 -15.49 -0.50 -12.90
N SER A 188 -15.90 -1.75 -12.79
CA SER A 188 -17.14 -2.27 -13.35
C SER A 188 -18.32 -1.44 -12.83
N GLY A 189 -18.69 -0.42 -13.60
CA GLY A 189 -19.79 0.48 -13.36
C GLY A 189 -20.62 0.59 -14.63
N GLY A 190 -21.61 -0.30 -14.78
CA GLY A 190 -22.42 -0.34 -15.99
C GLY A 190 -23.75 -1.09 -15.83
N GLY A 191 -24.70 -0.52 -15.09
CA GLY A 191 -26.08 -0.99 -15.05
C GLY A 191 -27.03 0.07 -14.49
N GLY A 192 -27.51 0.96 -15.35
CA GLY A 192 -28.44 2.05 -15.00
C GLY A 192 -29.84 1.58 -14.58
N PRO A 193 -30.63 2.44 -13.91
CA PRO A 193 -31.87 2.07 -13.26
C PRO A 193 -33.05 2.00 -14.25
N THR A 194 -33.83 0.93 -14.17
CA THR A 194 -35.15 0.86 -14.81
C THR A 194 -36.23 1.30 -13.83
N SER A 195 -37.11 2.18 -14.28
CA SER A 195 -38.12 2.90 -13.53
C SER A 195 -39.52 2.24 -13.59
N THR A 196 -40.13 2.07 -12.40
CA THR A 196 -41.58 2.28 -12.03
C THR A 196 -42.63 1.30 -12.65
N PRO A 197 -43.85 1.05 -12.09
CA PRO A 197 -44.60 1.66 -10.96
C PRO A 197 -45.06 0.70 -9.82
N GLY A 198 -45.52 1.31 -8.71
CA GLY A 198 -46.09 0.67 -7.50
C GLY A 198 -47.43 -0.07 -7.70
N PRO A 199 -48.08 -0.54 -6.61
CA PRO A 199 -48.97 0.36 -5.87
C PRO A 199 -49.15 0.11 -4.34
N THR A 200 -49.79 1.11 -3.72
CA THR A 200 -50.74 1.06 -2.57
C THR A 200 -50.26 0.71 -1.15
N SER A 201 -50.24 1.75 -0.32
CA SER A 201 -50.24 1.75 1.15
C SER A 201 -51.66 1.63 1.74
N PRO A 202 -51.78 1.09 2.98
CA PRO A 202 -52.84 1.44 3.93
C PRO A 202 -52.30 2.15 5.20
N PRO A 203 -53.18 2.68 6.08
CA PRO A 203 -52.95 3.89 6.91
C PRO A 203 -52.29 3.64 8.30
N PRO A 204 -51.88 4.70 9.03
CA PRO A 204 -51.14 4.57 10.28
C PRO A 204 -52.06 4.39 11.49
N ALA A 205 -51.60 3.64 12.49
CA ALA A 205 -52.21 3.49 13.80
C ALA A 205 -51.14 3.64 14.90
N PRO A 206 -51.52 3.98 16.15
CA PRO A 206 -50.96 5.11 16.87
C PRO A 206 -49.76 4.80 17.76
N THR A 207 -49.06 5.89 18.07
CA THR A 207 -47.94 6.03 18.99
C THR A 207 -48.31 5.51 20.39
N SER A 208 -47.51 4.58 20.92
CA SER A 208 -47.42 4.31 22.35
C SER A 208 -46.00 4.61 22.83
N THR A 209 -45.89 5.67 23.61
CA THR A 209 -44.72 6.02 24.43
C THR A 209 -44.41 4.86 25.38
N SER A 210 -43.21 4.29 25.29
CA SER A 210 -42.65 3.42 26.32
C SER A 210 -41.27 3.92 26.74
N ALA A 211 -41.06 3.85 28.06
CA ALA A 211 -39.94 4.33 28.87
C ALA A 211 -38.53 3.90 28.40
N PRO A 212 -37.45 4.54 28.90
CA PRO A 212 -36.09 4.29 28.41
C PRO A 212 -35.60 2.88 28.80
N LEU A 213 -35.20 2.12 27.79
CA LEU A 213 -34.53 0.81 27.91
C LEU A 213 -33.03 1.05 28.21
N PRO A 214 -32.32 0.15 28.92
CA PRO A 214 -30.97 0.38 29.41
C PRO A 214 -30.00 0.54 28.24
N THR A 215 -28.99 1.41 28.44
CA THR A 215 -27.88 1.62 27.52
C THR A 215 -27.21 0.29 27.18
N THR A 216 -27.59 -0.30 26.06
CA THR A 216 -26.88 -1.43 25.46
C THR A 216 -25.55 -0.90 24.96
N THR A 217 -24.45 -1.37 25.55
CA THR A 217 -23.12 -1.25 24.96
C THR A 217 -23.23 -1.64 23.48
N PRO A 218 -22.82 -0.78 22.53
CA PRO A 218 -22.94 -1.12 21.12
C PRO A 218 -22.13 -2.40 20.86
N THR A 219 -22.82 -3.46 20.48
CA THR A 219 -22.19 -4.69 20.02
C THR A 219 -21.29 -4.31 18.84
N PRO A 220 -20.00 -4.67 18.85
CA PRO A 220 -19.14 -4.38 17.72
C PRO A 220 -19.73 -4.99 16.44
N PRO A 221 -19.57 -4.31 15.29
CA PRO A 221 -20.04 -4.84 14.02
C PRO A 221 -19.35 -6.18 13.72
N VAL A 222 -20.02 -7.04 12.95
CA VAL A 222 -19.44 -8.30 12.48
C VAL A 222 -18.29 -8.00 11.53
N CYS A 223 -17.17 -8.70 11.68
CA CYS A 223 -16.03 -8.57 10.78
C CYS A 223 -16.43 -8.98 9.34
N PRO A 224 -15.81 -8.40 8.30
CA PRO A 224 -16.01 -8.84 6.92
C PRO A 224 -15.77 -10.35 6.77
N GLY A 225 -16.56 -11.04 5.93
CA GLY A 225 -16.37 -12.47 5.64
C GLY A 225 -15.00 -12.76 5.01
N ASP A 226 -14.57 -14.01 5.01
CA ASP A 226 -13.47 -14.42 4.11
C ASP A 226 -13.94 -14.21 2.65
N PRO A 227 -13.10 -13.72 1.73
CA PRO A 227 -11.63 -13.63 1.81
C PRO A 227 -11.06 -12.28 2.30
N THR A 228 -11.88 -11.31 2.70
CA THR A 228 -11.38 -9.97 3.11
C THR A 228 -10.41 -10.08 4.31
N PRO A 229 -9.23 -9.44 4.29
CA PRO A 229 -8.24 -9.60 5.36
C PRO A 229 -8.71 -9.01 6.70
N LYS A 230 -8.36 -9.70 7.79
CA LYS A 230 -8.60 -9.26 9.18
C LYS A 230 -7.28 -8.87 9.82
N TYR A 231 -7.37 -7.97 10.79
CA TYR A 231 -6.23 -7.46 11.52
C TYR A 231 -6.38 -7.75 13.00
N CYS A 232 -5.27 -7.94 13.70
CA CYS A 232 -5.22 -8.15 15.14
C CYS A 232 -3.97 -7.50 15.72
N ILE A 233 -3.82 -7.48 17.04
CA ILE A 233 -2.57 -7.04 17.67
C ILE A 233 -1.69 -8.26 17.91
N LEU A 234 -0.42 -8.17 17.51
CA LEU A 234 0.63 -9.12 17.85
C LEU A 234 1.81 -8.33 18.42
N SER A 235 2.19 -8.60 19.67
CA SER A 235 3.29 -7.90 20.35
C SER A 235 3.17 -6.37 20.28
N SER A 236 1.96 -5.83 20.52
CA SER A 236 1.64 -4.39 20.44
C SER A 236 1.72 -3.74 19.05
N ILE A 237 1.82 -4.52 17.97
CA ILE A 237 1.81 -4.04 16.58
C ILE A 237 0.55 -4.54 15.89
N CYS A 238 -0.06 -3.70 15.04
CA CYS A 238 -1.17 -4.13 14.19
C CYS A 238 -0.65 -5.09 13.12
N ASN A 239 -1.05 -6.36 13.24
CA ASN A 239 -0.69 -7.46 12.37
C ASN A 239 -1.87 -7.80 11.45
N ILE A 240 -1.57 -8.17 10.21
CA ILE A 240 -2.56 -8.76 9.30
C ILE A 240 -2.56 -10.26 9.54
N CYS A 241 -3.69 -10.80 10.02
CA CYS A 241 -3.82 -12.22 10.29
C CYS A 241 -4.55 -12.98 9.18
N GLY A 242 -5.05 -12.28 8.14
CA GLY A 242 -5.64 -12.89 6.96
C GLY A 242 -7.07 -13.39 7.21
N THR A 243 -7.30 -14.69 7.03
CA THR A 243 -8.60 -15.35 7.24
C THR A 243 -8.91 -15.60 8.71
N TYR A 244 -10.18 -15.87 9.04
CA TYR A 244 -10.57 -16.19 10.42
C TYR A 244 -9.77 -17.37 11.02
N ALA A 245 -9.54 -18.41 10.23
CA ALA A 245 -8.78 -19.60 10.65
C ALA A 245 -7.30 -19.29 10.95
N GLN A 246 -6.71 -18.35 10.23
CA GLN A 246 -5.33 -17.92 10.44
C GLN A 246 -5.22 -17.04 11.69
N CYS A 247 -6.17 -16.14 11.94
CA CYS A 247 -6.21 -15.32 13.17
C CYS A 247 -6.38 -16.16 14.45
N LEU A 248 -6.91 -17.38 14.35
CA LEU A 248 -7.07 -18.32 15.46
C LEU A 248 -5.81 -19.15 15.77
N GLN A 249 -4.77 -19.08 14.93
CA GLN A 249 -3.54 -19.83 15.19
C GLN A 249 -2.78 -19.27 16.41
N PRO A 250 -2.16 -20.14 17.23
CA PRO A 250 -1.21 -19.68 18.23
C PRO A 250 -0.08 -18.92 17.51
N ASP A 251 0.29 -17.75 18.04
CA ASP A 251 1.30 -16.83 17.48
C ASP A 251 0.85 -15.93 16.32
N ALA A 252 -0.37 -16.09 15.79
CA ALA A 252 -0.90 -15.14 14.80
C ALA A 252 -1.36 -13.81 15.43
N CYS A 253 -1.92 -13.89 16.64
CA CYS A 253 -2.49 -12.77 17.39
C CYS A 253 -2.30 -12.94 18.91
N ASP A 254 -2.14 -11.83 19.61
CA ASP A 254 -2.14 -11.77 21.07
C ASP A 254 -3.49 -12.26 21.62
N GLN A 255 -3.46 -12.96 22.75
CA GLN A 255 -4.66 -13.45 23.43
C GLN A 255 -5.02 -12.53 24.61
N PRO A 256 -6.31 -12.20 24.84
CA PRO A 256 -7.49 -12.69 24.11
C PRO A 256 -7.65 -12.07 22.71
N LEU A 257 -8.00 -12.91 21.73
CA LEU A 257 -8.14 -12.51 20.33
C LEU A 257 -9.10 -11.32 20.18
N THR A 258 -8.60 -10.22 19.63
CA THR A 258 -9.38 -9.04 19.23
C THR A 258 -9.14 -8.80 17.74
N LEU A 259 -10.22 -8.77 16.95
CA LEU A 259 -10.17 -8.55 15.51
C LEU A 259 -10.53 -7.12 15.14
N TYR A 260 -9.93 -6.66 14.06
CA TYR A 260 -10.15 -5.33 13.49
C TYR A 260 -10.41 -5.42 11.99
N SER A 261 -11.27 -4.53 11.49
CA SER A 261 -11.65 -4.46 10.08
C SER A 261 -10.71 -3.60 9.23
N ASN A 262 -9.68 -2.99 9.83
CA ASN A 262 -8.76 -2.10 9.13
C ASN A 262 -7.29 -2.30 9.55
N SER A 263 -6.39 -1.92 8.64
CA SER A 263 -4.93 -2.05 8.80
C SER A 263 -4.31 -1.15 9.87
N SER A 264 -5.11 -0.29 10.49
CA SER A 264 -4.68 0.56 11.61
C SER A 264 -5.11 0.00 12.97
N CYS A 265 -5.83 -1.13 13.01
CA CYS A 265 -6.39 -1.72 14.23
C CYS A 265 -7.17 -0.70 15.09
N THR A 266 -7.99 0.13 14.45
CA THR A 266 -8.80 1.17 15.14
C THR A 266 -10.30 0.85 15.15
N GLN A 267 -10.76 -0.05 14.28
CA GLN A 267 -12.16 -0.46 14.21
C GLN A 267 -12.29 -1.93 14.65
N ILE A 268 -12.67 -2.15 15.91
CA ILE A 268 -12.90 -3.49 16.46
C ILE A 268 -14.15 -4.09 15.81
N CYS A 269 -14.04 -5.36 15.42
CA CYS A 269 -15.16 -6.14 14.93
C CYS A 269 -15.18 -7.51 15.63
N SER A 270 -16.34 -8.16 15.69
CA SER A 270 -16.48 -9.50 16.26
C SER A 270 -16.55 -10.57 15.17
N LEU A 271 -16.12 -11.77 15.51
CA LEU A 271 -16.40 -12.96 14.69
C LEU A 271 -17.92 -13.07 14.43
N PRO A 272 -18.33 -13.53 13.23
CA PRO A 272 -19.72 -13.88 12.95
C PRO A 272 -20.23 -15.01 13.84
#